data_AF-A0A2N9ELJ3-F1
#
_entry.id   AF-A0A2N9ELJ3-F1
#
_cell.length_a   1.000
_cell.length_b   1.000
_cell.length_c   1.000
_cell.angle_alpha   90.00
_cell.angle_beta   90.00
_cell.angle_gamma   90.00
#
_symmetry.space_group_name_H-M   'P 1'
#
loop_
_entity.id
_entity.type
_entity.pdbx_description
1 polymer ?
#
loop_
_entity_poly.entity_id
_entity_poly.type
_entity_poly.pdbx_seq_one_letter_code
_entity_poly.pdbx_strand_id
1 'polypeptide(L)'
;MAENDNPFAGLAEALFDGSKPLSPSDLLRKLRSDASIRPALENFYLILKRGVEASPDARLGLQSWNDSQIQAVCLIASALASASRSLSVEQSEALIVAVVQQSLEFAVSYLEKSEFNGDDLSIQT
;
A
#
# COMPACT_ATOMS: atom_id res chain seq x y z
N MET A 1 -5.88 -27.66 -4.18
CA MET A 1 -6.25 -26.64 -3.18
C MET A 1 -5.07 -25.70 -3.06
N ALA A 2 -5.11 -24.56 -3.76
CA ALA A 2 -4.23 -23.44 -3.47
C ALA A 2 -5.18 -22.36 -2.96
N GLU A 3 -5.28 -22.25 -1.64
CA GLU A 3 -5.92 -21.12 -1.00
C GLU A 3 -5.16 -19.90 -1.50
N ASN A 4 -5.86 -18.99 -2.19
CA ASN A 4 -5.27 -17.74 -2.64
C ASN A 4 -4.98 -16.91 -1.39
N ASP A 5 -3.81 -17.15 -0.80
CA ASP A 5 -3.17 -16.27 0.18
C ASP A 5 -2.88 -14.95 -0.53
N ASN A 6 -3.91 -14.14 -0.71
CA ASN A 6 -3.74 -12.76 -1.12
C ASN A 6 -3.10 -12.07 0.09
N PRO A 7 -1.79 -11.74 0.05
CA PRO A 7 -1.08 -11.20 1.21
C PRO A 7 -1.64 -9.84 1.65
N PHE A 8 -2.53 -9.26 0.84
CA PHE A 8 -3.20 -7.99 1.04
C PHE A 8 -4.60 -8.10 1.65
N ALA A 9 -5.23 -9.29 1.66
CA ALA A 9 -6.64 -9.44 2.02
C ALA A 9 -6.94 -9.03 3.47
N GLY A 10 -6.16 -9.53 4.43
CA GLY A 10 -6.32 -9.18 5.84
C GLY A 10 -6.08 -7.70 6.13
N LEU A 11 -5.15 -7.06 5.41
CA LEU A 11 -4.89 -5.62 5.56
C LEU A 11 -5.99 -4.77 4.92
N ALA A 12 -6.51 -5.19 3.76
CA ALA A 12 -7.61 -4.50 3.10
C ALA A 12 -8.89 -4.54 3.95
N GLU A 13 -9.27 -5.69 4.50
CA GLU A 13 -10.40 -5.77 5.44
C GLU A 13 -10.16 -4.93 6.71
N ALA A 14 -8.90 -4.82 7.15
CA ALA A 14 -8.57 -4.03 8.30
C ALA A 14 -8.60 -2.52 8.05
N LEU A 15 -8.26 -2.05 6.85
CA LEU A 15 -8.12 -0.62 6.49
C LEU A 15 -9.34 -0.02 5.80
N PHE A 16 -10.30 -0.83 5.41
CA PHE A 16 -11.52 -0.40 4.74
C PHE A 16 -12.75 -0.78 5.58
N ASP A 17 -13.65 0.18 5.76
CA ASP A 17 -15.01 -0.05 6.23
C ASP A 17 -15.93 -0.09 5.00
N GLY A 18 -16.24 -1.30 4.54
CA GLY A 18 -16.86 -1.53 3.24
C GLY A 18 -15.96 -1.03 2.10
N SER A 19 -16.41 -0.05 1.34
CA SER A 19 -15.66 0.55 0.22
C SER A 19 -14.86 1.79 0.61
N LYS A 20 -14.90 2.21 1.89
CA LYS A 20 -14.32 3.47 2.35
C LYS A 20 -13.08 3.22 3.21
N PRO A 21 -11.97 3.95 2.98
CA PRO A 21 -10.84 3.96 3.91
C PRO A 21 -11.29 4.36 5.32
N LEU A 22 -10.67 3.75 6.33
CA LEU A 22 -10.90 4.11 7.72
C LEU A 22 -10.61 5.59 8.01
N SER A 23 -11.29 6.12 9.02
CA SER A 23 -10.92 7.40 9.59
C SER A 23 -9.59 7.30 10.37
N PRO A 24 -8.87 8.42 10.55
CA PRO A 24 -7.65 8.46 11.36
C PRO A 24 -7.83 7.88 12.78
N SER A 25 -8.93 8.23 13.43
CA SER A 25 -9.25 7.75 14.78
C SER A 25 -9.54 6.25 14.80
N ASP A 26 -10.21 5.74 13.76
CA ASP A 26 -10.48 4.31 13.64
C ASP A 26 -9.21 3.52 13.38
N LEU A 27 -8.32 4.03 12.52
CA LEU A 27 -7.01 3.42 12.26
C LEU A 27 -6.19 3.29 13.56
N LEU A 28 -6.08 4.37 14.35
CA LEU A 28 -5.39 4.34 15.64
C LEU A 28 -6.03 3.37 16.63
N ARG A 29 -7.37 3.36 16.69
CA ARG A 29 -8.12 2.45 17.56
C ARG A 29 -7.78 1.00 17.18
N LYS A 30 -7.86 0.68 15.91
CA LYS A 30 -7.56 -0.63 15.34
C LYS A 30 -6.10 -1.05 15.57
N LEU A 31 -5.13 -0.16 15.39
CA LEU A 31 -3.71 -0.42 15.71
C LEU A 31 -3.43 -0.76 17.19
N ARG A 32 -4.30 -0.29 18.09
CA ARG A 32 -4.20 -0.54 19.53
C ARG A 32 -5.02 -1.74 19.98
N SER A 33 -6.15 -2.01 19.32
CA SER A 33 -7.10 -3.05 19.71
C SER A 33 -6.95 -4.35 18.94
N ASP A 34 -6.43 -4.30 17.71
CA ASP A 34 -6.36 -5.42 16.78
C ASP A 34 -4.90 -5.82 16.56
N ALA A 35 -4.53 -6.96 17.14
CA ALA A 35 -3.17 -7.49 17.07
C ALA A 35 -2.78 -7.94 15.65
N SER A 36 -3.74 -8.13 14.73
CA SER A 36 -3.46 -8.57 13.35
C SER A 36 -2.95 -7.44 12.44
N ILE A 37 -3.27 -6.18 12.79
CA ILE A 37 -3.00 -5.03 11.92
C ILE A 37 -1.53 -4.68 11.85
N ARG A 38 -0.80 -4.78 12.97
CA ARG A 38 0.64 -4.50 13.01
C ARG A 38 1.42 -5.47 12.10
N PRO A 39 1.31 -6.81 12.25
CA PRO A 39 1.92 -7.75 11.32
C PRO A 39 1.50 -7.52 9.87
N ALA A 40 0.24 -7.16 9.63
CA ALA A 40 -0.25 -6.89 8.27
C ALA A 40 0.40 -5.64 7.65
N LEU A 41 0.58 -4.57 8.42
CA LEU A 41 1.30 -3.36 7.99
C LEU A 41 2.80 -3.61 7.80
N GLU A 42 3.42 -4.40 8.68
CA GLU A 42 4.82 -4.82 8.52
C GLU A 42 5.00 -5.65 7.24
N ASN A 43 4.08 -6.58 6.97
CA ASN A 43 4.09 -7.36 5.74
C ASN A 43 3.91 -6.45 4.51
N PHE A 44 2.98 -5.49 4.57
CA PHE A 44 2.78 -4.54 3.50
C PHE A 44 4.01 -3.64 3.26
N TYR A 45 4.68 -3.19 4.34
CA TYR A 45 5.96 -2.51 4.24
C TYR A 45 7.01 -3.37 3.51
N LEU A 46 7.14 -4.64 3.87
CA LEU A 46 8.07 -5.57 3.20
C LEU A 46 7.72 -5.79 1.73
N ILE A 47 6.44 -5.82 1.39
CA ILE A 47 5.98 -5.92 0.00
C ILE A 47 6.41 -4.68 -0.79
N LEU A 48 6.13 -3.48 -0.27
CA LEU A 48 6.56 -2.22 -0.90
C LEU A 48 8.08 -2.19 -1.10
N LYS A 49 8.83 -2.60 -0.07
CA LYS A 49 10.29 -2.68 -0.11
C LYS A 49 10.77 -3.63 -1.20
N ARG A 50 10.20 -4.84 -1.29
CA ARG A 50 10.49 -5.78 -2.38
C ARG A 50 10.14 -5.23 -3.75
N GLY A 51 9.09 -4.40 -3.84
CA GLY A 51 8.71 -3.71 -5.06
C GLY A 51 9.80 -2.76 -5.57
N VAL A 52 10.46 -2.03 -4.66
CA VAL A 52 11.51 -1.04 -5.00
C VAL A 52 12.92 -1.61 -4.96
N GLU A 53 13.13 -2.80 -4.40
CA GLU A 53 14.43 -3.46 -4.41
C GLU A 53 14.83 -3.83 -5.84
N ALA A 54 16.04 -3.42 -6.23
CA ALA A 54 16.63 -3.81 -7.50
C ALA A 54 17.15 -5.25 -7.42
N SER A 55 16.70 -6.08 -8.36
CA SER A 55 17.29 -7.40 -8.63
C SER A 55 18.72 -7.25 -9.19
N PRO A 56 19.51 -8.33 -9.19
CA PRO A 56 20.83 -8.36 -9.83
C PRO A 56 20.81 -7.92 -11.30
N ASP A 57 19.67 -8.09 -11.97
CA ASP A 57 19.44 -7.71 -13.36
C ASP A 57 18.99 -6.25 -13.54
N ALA A 58 19.17 -5.40 -12.51
CA ALA A 58 18.78 -3.99 -12.47
C ALA A 58 17.28 -3.71 -12.67
N ARG A 59 16.43 -4.74 -12.63
CA ARG A 59 14.96 -4.62 -12.63
C ARG A 59 14.45 -4.50 -11.21
N LEU A 60 13.51 -3.59 -10.99
CA LEU A 60 12.81 -3.48 -9.70
C LEU A 60 11.84 -4.65 -9.54
N GLY A 61 11.63 -5.13 -8.31
CA GLY A 61 10.68 -6.20 -8.04
C GLY A 61 9.27 -5.92 -8.53
N LEU A 62 8.84 -4.65 -8.51
CA LEU A 62 7.53 -4.20 -9.01
C LEU A 62 7.33 -4.51 -10.51
N GLN A 63 8.40 -4.64 -11.30
CA GLN A 63 8.31 -4.95 -12.73
C GLN A 63 7.91 -6.41 -13.00
N SER A 64 7.94 -7.26 -11.96
CA SER A 64 7.45 -8.64 -12.04
C SER A 64 5.98 -8.78 -11.63
N TRP A 65 5.35 -7.70 -11.15
CA TRP A 65 3.97 -7.72 -10.66
C TRP A 65 2.99 -7.46 -11.79
N ASN A 66 1.78 -8.01 -11.66
CA ASN A 66 0.68 -7.74 -12.57
C ASN A 66 -0.15 -6.50 -12.12
N ASP A 67 -1.00 -5.99 -13.00
CA ASP A 67 -1.80 -4.78 -12.75
C ASP A 67 -2.68 -4.89 -11.50
N SER A 68 -3.24 -6.07 -11.22
CA SER A 68 -4.08 -6.26 -10.03
C SER A 68 -3.28 -6.15 -8.73
N GLN A 69 -2.03 -6.61 -8.72
CA GLN A 69 -1.12 -6.49 -7.57
C GLN A 69 -0.70 -5.02 -7.38
N ILE A 70 -0.35 -4.32 -8.46
CA ILE A 70 -0.04 -2.90 -8.44
C ILE A 70 -1.24 -2.10 -7.93
N GLN A 71 -2.44 -2.36 -8.45
CA GLN A 71 -3.66 -1.69 -8.05
C GLN A 71 -3.99 -1.94 -6.57
N ALA A 72 -3.85 -3.17 -6.08
CA ALA A 72 -4.07 -3.49 -4.66
C ALA A 72 -3.13 -2.68 -3.76
N VAL A 73 -1.85 -2.61 -4.12
CA VAL A 73 -0.84 -1.82 -3.38
C VAL A 73 -1.20 -0.34 -3.40
N CYS A 74 -1.57 0.22 -4.55
CA CYS A 74 -2.00 1.61 -4.68
C CYS A 74 -3.24 1.93 -3.83
N LEU A 75 -4.24 1.05 -3.82
CA LEU A 75 -5.46 1.23 -3.02
C LEU A 75 -5.15 1.23 -1.52
N ILE A 76 -4.36 0.27 -1.06
CA ILE A 76 -3.96 0.16 0.35
C ILE A 76 -3.11 1.35 0.78
N ALA A 77 -2.11 1.73 -0.02
CA ALA A 77 -1.27 2.90 0.22
C ALA A 77 -2.10 4.18 0.29
N SER A 78 -3.06 4.36 -0.63
CA SER A 78 -3.94 5.52 -0.65
C SER A 78 -4.87 5.59 0.55
N ALA A 79 -5.40 4.45 0.98
CA ALA A 79 -6.24 4.35 2.17
C ALA A 79 -5.43 4.69 3.43
N LEU A 80 -4.23 4.13 3.56
CA LEU A 80 -3.36 4.40 4.70
C LEU A 80 -2.92 5.87 4.75
N ALA A 81 -2.48 6.43 3.62
CA ALA A 81 -2.10 7.84 3.52
C ALA A 81 -3.27 8.79 3.82
N SER A 82 -4.49 8.40 3.44
CA SER A 82 -5.69 9.19 3.76
C SER A 82 -6.06 9.11 5.23
N ALA A 83 -5.99 7.91 5.82
CA ALA A 83 -6.24 7.70 7.24
C ALA A 83 -5.14 8.31 8.13
N SER A 84 -3.90 8.42 7.65
CA SER A 84 -2.79 8.99 8.42
C SER A 84 -2.69 10.52 8.32
N ARG A 85 -3.28 11.15 7.29
CA ARG A 85 -3.10 12.58 6.97
C ARG A 85 -3.46 13.52 8.12
N SER A 86 -4.44 13.16 8.94
CA SER A 86 -4.90 13.98 10.07
C SER A 86 -4.33 13.56 11.41
N LEU A 87 -3.39 12.60 11.43
CA LEU A 87 -2.66 12.22 12.64
C LEU A 87 -1.60 13.28 12.94
N SER A 88 -1.51 13.70 14.20
CA SER A 88 -0.36 14.51 14.63
C SER A 88 0.91 13.66 14.66
N VAL A 89 2.08 14.31 14.67
CA VAL A 89 3.37 13.61 14.72
C VAL A 89 3.51 12.78 16.00
N GLU A 90 2.95 13.26 17.11
CA GLU A 90 2.93 12.56 18.41
C GLU A 90 1.98 11.36 18.41
N GLN A 91 0.98 11.36 17.53
CA GLN A 91 0.00 10.28 17.38
C GLN A 91 0.38 9.28 16.28
N SER A 92 1.26 9.68 15.36
CA SER A 92 1.75 8.83 14.29
C SER A 92 2.67 7.75 14.83
N GLU A 93 2.20 6.51 14.76
CA GLU A 93 3.08 5.37 15.03
C GLU A 93 4.19 5.31 13.96
N ALA A 94 5.42 5.04 14.39
CA ALA A 94 6.58 4.96 13.50
C ALA A 94 6.36 3.98 12.34
N LEU A 95 5.59 2.91 12.56
CA LEU A 95 5.21 1.95 11.53
C LEU A 95 4.35 2.58 10.43
N ILE A 96 3.35 3.41 10.76
CA ILE A 96 2.51 4.09 9.77
C ILE A 96 3.36 5.03 8.93
N VAL A 97 4.26 5.79 9.57
CA VAL A 97 5.15 6.72 8.88
C VAL A 97 6.06 5.97 7.91
N ALA A 98 6.68 4.87 8.36
CA ALA A 98 7.54 4.04 7.52
C ALA A 98 6.78 3.47 6.31
N VAL A 99 5.56 2.96 6.51
CA VAL A 99 4.73 2.42 5.43
C VAL A 99 4.35 3.52 4.43
N VAL A 100 3.95 4.70 4.89
CA VAL A 100 3.58 5.82 4.01
C VAL A 100 4.79 6.32 3.21
N GLN A 101 5.96 6.42 3.85
CA GLN A 101 7.22 6.77 3.17
C GLN A 101 7.60 5.74 2.11
N GLN A 102 7.54 4.45 2.45
CA GLN A 102 7.83 3.38 1.50
C GLN A 102 6.82 3.34 0.34
N SER A 103 5.55 3.68 0.62
CA SER A 103 4.52 3.81 -0.40
C SER A 103 4.83 4.93 -1.39
N LEU A 104 5.38 6.05 -0.92
CA LEU A 104 5.83 7.15 -1.78
C LEU A 104 7.00 6.72 -2.66
N GLU A 105 8.01 6.06 -2.10
CA GLU A 105 9.15 5.54 -2.86
C GLU A 105 8.70 4.52 -3.92
N PHE A 106 7.76 3.64 -3.57
CA PHE A 106 7.13 2.72 -4.51
C PHE A 106 6.42 3.45 -5.65
N ALA A 107 5.62 4.47 -5.35
CA ALA A 107 4.91 5.24 -6.38
C ALA A 107 5.87 5.96 -7.33
N VAL A 108 6.93 6.58 -6.80
CA VAL A 108 7.98 7.21 -7.62
C VAL A 108 8.66 6.18 -8.51
N SER A 109 9.10 5.06 -7.92
CA SER A 109 9.75 3.96 -8.65
C SER A 109 8.86 3.39 -9.75
N TYR A 110 7.56 3.24 -9.48
CA TYR A 110 6.59 2.78 -10.46
C TYR A 110 6.46 3.78 -11.61
N LEU A 111 6.33 5.08 -11.33
CA LEU A 111 6.21 6.12 -12.36
C LEU A 111 7.48 6.25 -13.22
N GLU A 112 8.67 6.10 -12.63
CA GLU A 112 9.95 6.13 -13.36
C GLU A 112 10.13 4.93 -14.30
N LYS A 113 9.57 3.77 -13.93
CA LYS A 113 9.68 2.53 -14.71
C LYS A 113 8.48 2.26 -15.59
N SER A 114 7.35 2.91 -15.33
CA SER A 114 6.21 2.84 -16.24
C SER A 114 6.62 3.52 -17.52
N GLU A 115 6.77 2.74 -18.58
CA GLU A 115 6.61 3.29 -19.91
C GLU A 115 5.16 3.75 -19.93
N PHE A 116 4.93 5.05 -19.74
CA PHE A 116 3.62 5.66 -19.87
C PHE A 116 3.22 5.46 -21.33
N ASN A 117 2.72 4.28 -21.68
CA ASN A 117 2.11 4.04 -22.96
C ASN A 117 0.83 4.88 -22.88
N GLY A 118 0.89 6.09 -23.42
CA GLY A 118 -0.16 7.10 -23.39
C GLY A 118 -1.41 6.71 -24.18
N ASP A 119 -1.74 5.42 -24.20
CA ASP A 119 -2.94 4.88 -24.80
C ASP A 119 -3.99 4.68 -23.70
N ASP A 120 -5.02 5.50 -23.82
CA ASP A 120 -6.33 5.42 -23.17
C ASP A 120 -6.55 6.18 -21.86
N LEU A 121 -6.32 7.50 -21.91
CA LEU A 121 -7.24 8.45 -21.29
C LEU A 121 -8.10 9.09 -22.38
N SER A 122 -8.86 8.28 -23.14
CA SER A 122 -10.02 8.81 -23.83
C SER A 122 -11.09 9.16 -22.79
N ILE A 123 -10.94 10.32 -22.16
CA ILE A 123 -12.06 10.95 -21.46
C ILE A 123 -13.03 11.37 -22.56
N GLN A 124 -13.99 10.50 -22.88
CA GLN A 124 -15.19 10.90 -23.58
C GLN A 124 -16.02 11.74 -22.62
N THR A 125 -15.90 13.06 -22.74
CA THR A 125 -16.83 14.04 -22.17
C THR A 125 -18.12 14.08 -22.98
#